data_AF-A0A519QY97-F1
#
_entry.id   AF-A0A519QY97-F1
#
_cell.length_a   1.000
_cell.length_b   1.000
_cell.length_c   1.000
_cell.angle_alpha   90.00
_cell.angle_beta   90.00
_cell.angle_gamma   90.00
#
_symmetry.space_group_name_H-M   'P 1'
#
loop_
_entity.id
_entity.type
_entity.pdbx_description
1 polymer ?
#
loop_
_entity_poly.entity_id
_entity_poly.type
_entity_poly.pdbx_seq_one_letter_code
_entity_poly.pdbx_strand_id
1 'polypeptide(L)'
;MTKRSTLFTILIIFIINSVSAIKANIPFDACNNIDWATWSNFSGLKATGSINNGGDNVSVTMTSNFSFSSTPQIYNHVKFNAYPSPIPNTTVPRTTWSAGAGGTTEMCFSKTVTNPVLLLASLGASDGTRSKLTFSKPYVVLFDGGNMEFHDSYSLTGIEGFAIIMFPGDFDCVAVNSTTPENYTNITWGLRPPPFPINITETKGCNEATLTAS
;
A
#
# COMPACT_ATOMS: atom_id res chain seq x y z
N MET A 1 -20.01 81.25 -7.86
CA MET A 1 -19.11 80.09 -7.72
C MET A 1 -19.84 79.01 -6.95
N THR A 2 -20.33 77.97 -7.62
CA THR A 2 -21.08 76.88 -6.98
C THR A 2 -20.55 75.58 -7.58
N LYS A 3 -19.75 74.84 -6.80
CA LYS A 3 -19.15 73.56 -7.20
C LYS A 3 -20.24 72.48 -7.20
N ARG A 4 -20.65 71.99 -8.37
CA ARG A 4 -21.42 70.74 -8.49
C ARG A 4 -20.45 69.56 -8.41
N SER A 5 -20.62 68.73 -7.39
CA SER A 5 -19.99 67.42 -7.26
C SER A 5 -20.87 66.39 -7.98
N THR A 6 -20.32 65.73 -8.98
CA THR A 6 -20.98 64.64 -9.71
C THR A 6 -20.51 63.32 -9.07
N LEU A 7 -21.41 62.59 -8.40
CA LEU A 7 -21.14 61.23 -7.95
C LEU A 7 -21.22 60.27 -9.15
N PHE A 8 -20.13 59.57 -9.45
CA PHE A 8 -20.15 58.39 -10.32
C PHE A 8 -20.47 57.16 -9.47
N THR A 9 -21.58 56.48 -9.80
CA THR A 9 -21.93 55.19 -9.20
C THR A 9 -21.28 54.09 -10.06
N ILE A 10 -20.30 53.39 -9.50
CA ILE A 10 -19.68 52.22 -10.15
C ILE A 10 -20.53 51.00 -9.80
N LEU A 11 -21.19 50.42 -10.81
CA LEU A 11 -21.92 49.17 -10.70
C LEU A 11 -20.92 48.00 -10.86
N ILE A 12 -20.59 47.31 -9.76
CA ILE A 12 -19.76 46.09 -9.79
C ILE A 12 -20.71 44.90 -9.96
N ILE A 13 -20.69 44.27 -11.13
CA ILE A 13 -21.44 43.05 -11.41
C ILE A 13 -20.56 41.86 -10.99
N PHE A 14 -20.91 41.20 -9.89
CA PHE A 14 -20.33 39.90 -9.53
C PHE A 14 -20.96 38.81 -10.39
N ILE A 15 -20.23 38.33 -11.40
CA ILE A 15 -20.59 37.12 -12.14
C ILE A 15 -20.12 35.94 -11.28
N ILE A 16 -21.04 35.35 -10.53
CA ILE A 16 -20.78 34.10 -9.80
C ILE A 16 -20.85 32.97 -10.84
N ASN A 17 -19.70 32.56 -11.37
CA ASN A 17 -19.63 31.29 -12.09
C ASN A 17 -19.87 30.18 -11.07
N SER A 18 -21.09 29.66 -11.02
CA SER A 18 -21.41 28.44 -10.30
C SER A 18 -20.74 27.27 -11.02
N VAL A 19 -19.48 27.02 -10.67
CA VAL A 19 -18.82 25.74 -10.96
C VAL A 19 -19.62 24.69 -10.21
N SER A 20 -20.46 23.95 -10.93
CA SER A 20 -21.05 22.74 -10.39
C SER A 20 -19.91 21.76 -10.20
N ALA A 21 -19.44 21.62 -8.96
CA ALA A 21 -18.57 20.52 -8.60
C ALA A 21 -19.34 19.24 -8.91
N ILE A 22 -18.93 18.54 -9.97
CA ILE A 22 -19.33 17.15 -10.17
C ILE A 22 -18.79 16.44 -8.93
N LYS A 23 -19.66 16.15 -7.96
CA LYS A 23 -19.36 15.16 -6.93
C LYS A 23 -19.19 13.85 -7.67
N ALA A 24 -17.95 13.56 -8.08
CA ALA A 24 -17.57 12.18 -8.32
C ALA A 24 -18.00 11.42 -7.06
N ASN A 25 -18.76 10.36 -7.24
CA ASN A 25 -19.16 9.47 -6.16
C ASN A 25 -17.90 8.71 -5.75
N ILE A 26 -16.98 9.38 -5.06
CA ILE A 26 -15.73 8.79 -4.60
C ILE A 26 -16.17 7.70 -3.62
N PRO A 27 -15.84 6.41 -3.88
CA PRO A 27 -16.18 5.34 -2.97
C PRO A 27 -15.66 5.71 -1.58
N PHE A 28 -16.43 5.34 -0.56
CA PHE A 28 -16.38 5.83 0.82
C PHE A 28 -14.99 5.77 1.51
N ASP A 29 -13.95 5.20 0.90
CA ASP A 29 -12.58 5.35 1.35
C ASP A 29 -11.52 5.10 0.24
N ALA A 30 -11.52 5.93 -0.81
CA ALA A 30 -10.50 5.83 -1.86
C ALA A 30 -9.06 5.99 -1.32
N CYS A 31 -8.90 6.63 -0.15
CA CYS A 31 -7.61 6.82 0.50
C CYS A 31 -7.04 5.52 1.08
N ASN A 32 -7.87 4.62 1.60
CA ASN A 32 -7.40 3.38 2.21
C ASN A 32 -7.67 2.12 1.37
N ASN A 33 -8.19 2.28 0.14
CA ASN A 33 -8.39 1.17 -0.77
C ASN A 33 -7.07 0.48 -1.14
N ILE A 34 -7.08 -0.85 -1.17
CA ILE A 34 -5.96 -1.68 -1.58
C ILE A 34 -6.51 -2.76 -2.51
N ASP A 35 -5.95 -2.82 -3.71
CA ASP A 35 -6.25 -3.87 -4.68
C ASP A 35 -5.34 -5.06 -4.35
N TRP A 36 -5.91 -6.06 -3.67
CA TRP A 36 -5.16 -7.21 -3.15
C TRP A 36 -4.88 -8.27 -4.22
N ALA A 37 -3.77 -8.96 -4.07
CA ALA A 37 -3.40 -10.09 -4.91
C ALA A 37 -4.35 -11.26 -4.69
N THR A 38 -4.81 -11.83 -5.81
CA THR A 38 -5.43 -13.16 -5.84
C THR A 38 -4.36 -14.18 -6.18
N TRP A 39 -4.06 -15.07 -5.24
CA TRP A 39 -3.02 -16.09 -5.39
C TRP A 39 -3.58 -17.37 -6.01
N SER A 40 -2.81 -17.99 -6.90
CA SER A 40 -3.26 -19.16 -7.66
C SER A 40 -2.31 -20.36 -7.61
N ASN A 41 -1.04 -20.15 -7.24
CA ASN A 41 -0.04 -21.24 -7.19
C ASN A 41 0.93 -21.04 -6.04
N PHE A 42 1.31 -22.16 -5.40
CA PHE A 42 2.26 -22.25 -4.29
C PHE A 42 3.09 -23.53 -4.49
N SER A 43 4.17 -23.44 -5.26
CA SER A 43 4.96 -24.60 -5.66
C SER A 43 6.43 -24.40 -5.35
N GLY A 44 6.96 -25.23 -4.45
CA GLY A 44 8.36 -25.16 -4.01
C GLY A 44 8.72 -23.75 -3.57
N LEU A 45 9.77 -23.20 -4.17
CA LEU A 45 10.33 -21.89 -3.84
C LEU A 45 9.57 -20.70 -4.45
N LYS A 46 8.38 -20.92 -5.03
CA LYS A 46 7.65 -19.89 -5.78
C LYS A 46 6.17 -19.87 -5.45
N ALA A 47 5.61 -18.67 -5.29
CA ALA A 47 4.17 -18.43 -5.26
C ALA A 47 3.80 -17.39 -6.33
N THR A 48 2.65 -17.55 -6.98
CA THR A 48 2.21 -16.61 -8.03
C THR A 48 0.75 -16.23 -7.87
N GLY A 49 0.42 -15.04 -8.35
CA GLY A 49 -0.94 -14.51 -8.35
C GLY A 49 -1.08 -13.36 -9.31
N SER A 50 -2.16 -12.60 -9.18
CA SER A 50 -2.38 -11.37 -9.93
C SER A 50 -3.13 -10.33 -9.11
N ILE A 51 -2.89 -9.06 -9.42
CA ILE A 51 -3.59 -7.90 -8.83
C ILE A 51 -4.35 -7.20 -9.95
N ASN A 52 -5.66 -7.03 -9.78
CA ASN A 52 -6.46 -6.19 -10.67
C ASN A 52 -6.49 -4.77 -10.11
N ASN A 53 -5.68 -3.88 -10.67
CA ASN A 53 -5.54 -2.49 -10.24
C ASN A 53 -6.37 -1.58 -11.15
N GLY A 54 -7.66 -1.41 -10.83
CA GLY A 54 -8.56 -0.56 -11.61
C GLY A 54 -8.77 -1.00 -13.08
N GLY A 55 -8.73 -2.31 -13.36
CA GLY A 55 -8.88 -2.89 -14.71
C GLY A 55 -7.54 -3.27 -15.36
N ASP A 56 -6.43 -2.87 -14.77
CA ASP A 56 -5.09 -3.22 -15.21
C ASP A 56 -4.55 -4.41 -14.41
N ASN A 57 -4.30 -5.54 -15.10
CA ASN A 57 -3.90 -6.77 -14.45
C ASN A 57 -2.37 -6.86 -14.31
N VAL A 58 -1.88 -6.90 -13.08
CA VAL A 58 -0.46 -7.07 -12.74
C VAL A 58 -0.23 -8.50 -12.27
N SER A 59 0.56 -9.27 -13.01
CA SER A 59 1.00 -10.58 -12.53
C SER A 59 2.04 -10.40 -11.44
N VAL A 60 1.93 -11.19 -10.38
CA VAL A 60 2.87 -11.16 -9.25
C VAL A 60 3.53 -12.50 -9.03
N THR A 61 4.78 -12.45 -8.61
CA THR A 61 5.60 -13.61 -8.32
C THR A 61 6.39 -13.37 -7.05
N MET A 62 6.21 -14.27 -6.08
CA MET A 62 7.11 -14.39 -4.95
C MET A 62 8.08 -15.55 -5.19
N THR A 63 9.37 -15.28 -5.00
CA THR A 63 10.41 -16.30 -4.91
C THR A 63 11.00 -16.30 -3.51
N SER A 64 11.56 -17.42 -3.07
CA SER A 64 12.23 -17.49 -1.79
C SER A 64 13.31 -18.58 -1.75
N ASN A 65 14.06 -18.63 -0.66
CA ASN A 65 15.02 -19.70 -0.40
C ASN A 65 14.44 -20.82 0.49
N PHE A 66 13.12 -20.83 0.71
CA PHE A 66 12.38 -21.87 1.43
C PHE A 66 11.10 -22.22 0.67
N SER A 67 10.47 -23.35 0.96
CA SER A 67 9.25 -23.70 0.23
C SER A 67 8.05 -22.89 0.75
N PHE A 68 7.29 -22.30 -0.17
CA PHE A 68 5.98 -21.75 0.16
C PHE A 68 4.97 -22.87 0.37
N SER A 69 4.03 -22.60 1.26
CA SER A 69 2.76 -23.30 1.34
C SER A 69 1.65 -22.23 1.33
N SER A 70 0.41 -22.63 1.56
CA SER A 70 -0.70 -21.69 1.67
C SER A 70 -1.59 -22.02 2.86
N THR A 71 -2.39 -21.03 3.26
CA THR A 71 -3.55 -21.24 4.12
C THR A 71 -4.80 -20.76 3.38
N PRO A 72 -5.97 -21.39 3.59
CA PRO A 72 -7.20 -21.02 2.90
C PRO A 72 -7.75 -19.64 3.31
N GLN A 73 -7.27 -19.12 4.44
CA GLN A 73 -7.68 -17.85 5.06
C GLN A 73 -6.47 -17.20 5.73
N ILE A 74 -6.55 -15.88 5.95
CA ILE A 74 -5.55 -15.14 6.71
C ILE A 74 -5.70 -15.51 8.19
N TYR A 75 -4.60 -15.91 8.83
CA TYR A 75 -4.59 -16.24 10.24
C TYR A 75 -5.13 -15.09 11.10
N ASN A 76 -6.07 -15.41 11.99
CA ASN A 76 -6.70 -14.46 12.90
C ASN A 76 -7.15 -13.17 12.20
N HIS A 77 -7.78 -13.30 11.01
CA HIS A 77 -8.20 -12.21 10.14
C HIS A 77 -8.97 -11.08 10.86
N VAL A 78 -9.70 -11.40 11.94
CA VAL A 78 -10.41 -10.40 12.78
C VAL A 78 -9.51 -9.31 13.37
N LYS A 79 -8.19 -9.53 13.45
CA LYS A 79 -7.19 -8.52 13.84
C LYS A 79 -7.16 -7.31 12.90
N PHE A 80 -7.65 -7.46 11.67
CA PHE A 80 -7.69 -6.40 10.67
C PHE A 80 -9.05 -5.70 10.55
N ASN A 81 -10.05 -6.04 11.37
CA ASN A 81 -11.41 -5.48 11.28
C ASN A 81 -11.48 -3.95 11.49
N ALA A 82 -10.47 -3.37 12.15
CA ALA A 82 -10.40 -1.92 12.36
C ALA A 82 -9.72 -1.17 11.18
N TYR A 83 -9.18 -1.88 10.18
CA TYR A 83 -8.73 -1.24 8.96
C TYR A 83 -9.95 -0.77 8.15
N PRO A 84 -9.96 0.47 7.64
CA PRO A 84 -11.20 1.08 7.14
C PRO A 84 -11.62 0.59 5.75
N SER A 85 -10.76 -0.15 5.05
CA SER A 85 -11.09 -0.84 3.80
C SER A 85 -11.15 -2.36 3.99
N PRO A 86 -11.99 -3.10 3.25
CA PRO A 86 -12.04 -4.56 3.35
C PRO A 86 -10.69 -5.24 3.10
N ILE A 87 -10.31 -6.12 4.01
CA ILE A 87 -9.18 -7.04 3.85
C ILE A 87 -9.71 -8.39 3.37
N PRO A 88 -9.19 -8.97 2.28
CA PRO A 88 -9.66 -10.25 1.77
C PRO A 88 -9.31 -11.36 2.75
N ASN A 89 -10.28 -12.21 3.06
CA ASN A 89 -10.03 -13.44 3.83
C ASN A 89 -10.00 -14.66 2.91
N THR A 90 -8.99 -14.70 2.05
CA THR A 90 -8.83 -15.70 0.97
C THR A 90 -7.56 -16.52 1.16
N THR A 91 -7.31 -17.46 0.24
CA THR A 91 -6.07 -18.22 0.21
C THR A 91 -4.86 -17.30 0.01
N VAL A 92 -3.86 -17.41 0.89
CA VAL A 92 -2.63 -16.59 0.86
C VAL A 92 -1.38 -17.44 1.07
N PRO A 93 -0.20 -16.98 0.62
CA PRO A 93 1.07 -17.60 0.95
C PRO A 93 1.29 -17.73 2.47
N ARG A 94 1.85 -18.87 2.86
CA ARG A 94 2.43 -19.10 4.18
C ARG A 94 3.94 -19.24 4.04
N THR A 95 4.67 -18.39 4.74
CA THR A 95 6.12 -18.45 4.88
C THR A 95 6.50 -19.21 6.15
N THR A 96 7.68 -19.82 6.13
CA THR A 96 8.27 -20.52 7.28
C THR A 96 9.62 -19.94 7.69
N TRP A 97 10.08 -18.88 7.00
CA TRP A 97 11.37 -18.19 7.19
C TRP A 97 12.51 -19.12 7.62
N SER A 98 12.49 -20.37 7.14
CA SER A 98 13.08 -21.50 7.86
C SER A 98 14.51 -21.78 7.41
N ALA A 99 15.11 -20.86 6.65
CA ALA A 99 16.48 -20.96 6.18
C ALA A 99 17.51 -20.62 7.28
N GLY A 100 17.15 -20.76 8.56
CA GLY A 100 17.99 -20.33 9.69
C GLY A 100 18.03 -18.81 9.82
N ALA A 101 19.23 -18.26 10.04
CA ALA A 101 19.46 -16.81 9.98
C ALA A 101 19.61 -16.36 8.51
N GLY A 102 18.51 -16.22 7.78
CA GLY A 102 18.58 -15.79 6.37
C GLY A 102 17.40 -16.19 5.48
N GLY A 103 16.17 -16.23 6.00
CA GLY A 103 15.00 -16.43 5.15
C GLY A 103 14.79 -15.21 4.26
N THR A 104 14.73 -15.40 2.94
CA THR A 104 14.50 -14.30 1.98
C THR A 104 13.30 -14.63 1.12
N THR A 105 12.41 -13.66 0.96
CA THR A 105 11.40 -13.66 -0.09
C THR A 105 11.57 -12.42 -0.96
N GLU A 106 11.50 -12.57 -2.26
CA GLU A 106 11.44 -11.45 -3.20
C GLU A 106 10.08 -11.46 -3.87
N MET A 107 9.35 -10.35 -3.74
CA MET A 107 8.08 -10.10 -4.42
C MET A 107 8.35 -9.24 -5.64
N CYS A 108 8.08 -9.77 -6.83
CA CYS A 108 8.22 -9.06 -8.09
C CYS A 108 6.88 -8.93 -8.82
N PHE A 109 6.74 -7.80 -9.53
CA PHE A 109 5.59 -7.42 -10.33
C PHE A 109 5.96 -7.54 -11.82
N SER A 110 4.99 -7.83 -12.68
CA SER A 110 5.23 -7.95 -14.13
C SER A 110 5.55 -6.61 -14.83
N LYS A 111 5.50 -5.51 -14.09
CA LYS A 111 5.85 -4.14 -14.48
C LYS A 111 6.10 -3.31 -13.23
N THR A 112 6.65 -2.12 -13.39
CA THR A 112 6.77 -1.15 -12.31
C THR A 112 5.39 -0.80 -11.76
N VAL A 113 5.25 -0.87 -10.43
CA VAL A 113 4.02 -0.53 -9.71
C VAL A 113 4.30 0.54 -8.68
N THR A 114 3.28 1.35 -8.40
CA THR A 114 3.34 2.42 -7.41
C THR A 114 2.75 1.95 -6.09
N ASN A 115 3.42 2.28 -4.98
CA ASN A 115 2.94 2.07 -3.61
C ASN A 115 2.48 0.62 -3.32
N PRO A 116 3.32 -0.41 -3.54
CA PRO A 116 2.95 -1.77 -3.15
C PRO A 116 2.75 -1.86 -1.63
N VAL A 117 1.78 -2.67 -1.24
CA VAL A 117 1.34 -2.88 0.15
C VAL A 117 1.58 -4.33 0.53
N LEU A 118 2.08 -4.56 1.74
CA LEU A 118 2.30 -5.86 2.34
C LEU A 118 1.46 -5.96 3.61
N LEU A 119 0.67 -7.03 3.72
CA LEU A 119 0.02 -7.46 4.95
C LEU A 119 0.79 -8.63 5.56
N LEU A 120 1.05 -8.55 6.86
CA LEU A 120 1.68 -9.57 7.67
C LEU A 120 0.68 -10.04 8.74
N ALA A 121 0.51 -11.34 8.90
CA ALA A 121 -0.32 -11.93 9.94
C ALA A 121 0.41 -13.10 10.63
N SER A 122 0.37 -13.11 11.96
CA SER A 122 1.06 -14.10 12.80
C SER A 122 2.59 -14.01 12.74
N LEU A 123 3.16 -12.80 12.73
CA LEU A 123 4.62 -12.64 12.74
C LEU A 123 5.20 -12.94 14.14
N GLY A 124 6.05 -13.95 14.28
CA GLY A 124 6.54 -14.45 15.58
C GLY A 124 5.61 -15.50 16.18
N ALA A 125 5.57 -15.63 17.52
CA ALA A 125 4.60 -16.50 18.18
C ALA A 125 4.18 -16.00 19.56
N SER A 126 2.97 -16.37 19.97
CA SER A 126 2.37 -15.99 21.26
C SER A 126 3.10 -16.50 22.51
N ASP A 127 4.09 -17.40 22.36
CA ASP A 127 4.95 -17.88 23.44
C ASP A 127 6.11 -16.92 23.78
N GLY A 128 6.20 -15.78 23.09
CA GLY A 128 7.28 -14.81 23.23
C GLY A 128 8.34 -14.89 22.14
N THR A 129 8.24 -15.83 21.20
CA THR A 129 9.14 -15.90 20.04
C THR A 129 9.02 -14.64 19.19
N ARG A 130 10.17 -13.99 18.97
CA ARG A 130 10.29 -12.74 18.22
C ARG A 130 10.80 -13.00 16.82
N SER A 131 10.12 -12.45 15.83
CA SER A 131 10.54 -12.53 14.44
C SER A 131 10.77 -11.15 13.85
N LYS A 132 12.00 -10.88 13.42
CA LYS A 132 12.42 -9.62 12.81
C LYS A 132 12.47 -9.76 11.31
N LEU A 133 11.78 -8.85 10.61
CA LEU A 133 11.90 -8.68 9.17
C LEU A 133 12.67 -7.39 8.84
N THR A 134 13.43 -7.44 7.75
CA THR A 134 14.03 -6.27 7.10
C THR A 134 13.62 -6.21 5.63
N PHE A 135 13.56 -5.01 5.06
CA PHE A 135 13.05 -4.77 3.72
C PHE A 135 14.10 -4.10 2.83
N SER A 136 14.07 -4.36 1.52
CA SER A 136 14.96 -3.67 0.57
C SER A 136 14.50 -2.25 0.22
N LYS A 137 13.25 -1.90 0.53
CA LYS A 137 12.62 -0.60 0.28
C LYS A 137 12.09 0.00 1.59
N PRO A 138 12.09 1.33 1.75
CA PRO A 138 11.51 1.94 2.93
C PRO A 138 10.00 1.72 2.95
N TYR A 139 9.42 1.51 4.12
CA TYR A 139 7.97 1.39 4.31
C TYR A 139 7.42 2.48 5.24
N VAL A 140 6.11 2.67 5.17
CA VAL A 140 5.30 3.38 6.16
C VAL A 140 4.22 2.44 6.69
N VAL A 141 3.84 2.61 7.96
CA VAL A 141 2.78 1.80 8.59
C VAL A 141 1.43 2.34 8.16
N LEU A 142 0.59 1.48 7.57
CA LEU A 142 -0.82 1.79 7.30
C LEU A 142 -1.73 1.32 8.43
N PHE A 143 -1.38 0.21 9.07
CA PHE A 143 -2.17 -0.38 10.15
C PHE A 143 -1.31 -1.23 11.08
N ASP A 144 -1.53 -1.07 12.38
CA ASP A 144 -0.99 -1.93 13.43
C ASP A 144 -2.14 -2.71 14.08
N GLY A 145 -2.17 -4.03 13.85
CA GLY A 145 -3.15 -4.96 14.42
C GLY A 145 -2.74 -5.52 15.78
N GLY A 146 -1.61 -5.06 16.32
CA GLY A 146 -1.07 -5.41 17.62
C GLY A 146 0.14 -6.35 17.56
N ASN A 147 0.90 -6.36 18.67
CA ASN A 147 2.10 -7.16 18.89
C ASN A 147 3.21 -6.93 17.84
N MET A 148 3.33 -5.69 17.36
CA MET A 148 4.36 -5.24 16.44
C MET A 148 5.27 -4.22 17.11
N GLU A 149 6.54 -4.24 16.73
CA GLU A 149 7.52 -3.20 17.01
C GLU A 149 8.09 -2.69 15.69
N PHE A 150 7.92 -1.39 15.41
CA PHE A 150 8.42 -0.74 14.20
C PHE A 150 9.69 0.05 14.56
N HIS A 151 10.85 -0.46 14.13
CA HIS A 151 12.15 0.09 14.55
C HIS A 151 12.58 1.29 13.71
N ASP A 152 12.40 1.17 12.40
CA ASP A 152 12.74 2.18 11.39
C ASP A 152 11.97 1.88 10.10
N SER A 153 12.19 2.67 9.04
CA SER A 153 11.52 2.48 7.74
C SER A 153 11.94 1.20 7.01
N TYR A 154 12.88 0.42 7.53
CA TYR A 154 13.41 -0.78 6.86
C TYR A 154 13.27 -2.04 7.69
N SER A 155 12.80 -1.97 8.94
CA SER A 155 12.68 -3.14 9.80
C SER A 155 11.56 -3.06 10.83
N LEU A 156 11.02 -4.24 11.16
CA LEU A 156 10.00 -4.43 12.18
C LEU A 156 10.18 -5.78 12.89
N THR A 157 9.52 -5.98 14.02
CA THR A 157 9.52 -7.25 14.76
C THR A 157 8.11 -7.58 15.24
N GLY A 158 7.72 -8.85 15.19
CA GLY A 158 6.45 -9.34 15.74
C GLY A 158 6.65 -10.38 16.84
N ILE A 159 5.67 -10.46 17.75
CA ILE A 159 5.48 -11.56 18.72
C ILE A 159 4.01 -12.00 18.63
N GLU A 160 3.66 -12.78 17.60
CA GLU A 160 2.26 -12.94 17.16
C GLU A 160 1.69 -11.62 16.62
N GLY A 161 2.46 -10.98 15.73
CA GLY A 161 2.22 -9.65 15.21
C GLY A 161 1.34 -9.59 13.95
N PHE A 162 0.61 -8.49 13.80
CA PHE A 162 -0.29 -8.23 12.66
C PHE A 162 -0.08 -6.79 12.16
N ALA A 163 0.20 -6.60 10.87
CA ALA A 163 0.43 -5.27 10.30
C ALA A 163 0.05 -5.17 8.83
N ILE A 164 -0.22 -3.94 8.40
CA ILE A 164 -0.27 -3.55 6.99
C ILE A 164 0.74 -2.41 6.80
N ILE A 165 1.69 -2.61 5.90
CA ILE A 165 2.74 -1.62 5.57
C ILE A 165 2.75 -1.34 4.07
N MET A 166 3.14 -0.12 3.70
CA MET A 166 3.22 0.31 2.31
C MET A 166 4.63 0.77 1.99
N PHE A 167 5.14 0.42 0.82
CA PHE A 167 6.42 0.89 0.31
C PHE A 167 6.19 2.08 -0.62
N PRO A 168 6.32 3.35 -0.17
CA PRO A 168 6.09 4.50 -1.03
C PRO A 168 7.12 4.57 -2.18
N GLY A 169 6.63 4.78 -3.40
CA GLY A 169 7.45 4.88 -4.61
C GLY A 169 7.10 3.85 -5.68
N ASP A 170 7.96 3.77 -6.69
CA ASP A 170 7.77 2.93 -7.89
C ASP A 170 8.79 1.79 -7.90
N PHE A 171 8.31 0.54 -7.92
CA PHE A 171 9.16 -0.64 -7.78
C PHE A 171 8.75 -1.78 -8.72
N ASP A 172 9.75 -2.52 -9.21
CA ASP A 172 9.54 -3.79 -9.90
C ASP A 172 9.57 -4.97 -8.92
N CYS A 173 10.37 -4.86 -7.85
CA CYS A 173 10.49 -5.88 -6.81
C CYS A 173 10.75 -5.27 -5.42
N VAL A 174 10.29 -5.98 -4.38
CA VAL A 174 10.58 -5.72 -2.97
C VAL A 174 11.06 -7.01 -2.32
N ALA A 175 12.21 -6.97 -1.65
CA ALA A 175 12.76 -8.11 -0.92
C ALA A 175 12.46 -7.96 0.58
N VAL A 176 12.06 -9.07 1.20
CA VAL A 176 11.85 -9.23 2.63
C VAL A 176 12.85 -10.26 3.13
N ASN A 177 13.64 -9.90 4.13
CA ASN A 177 14.60 -10.79 4.76
C ASN A 177 14.24 -11.00 6.22
N SER A 178 14.48 -12.19 6.73
CA SER A 178 14.38 -12.53 8.13
C SER A 178 15.71 -13.06 8.62
N THR A 179 16.22 -12.47 9.71
CA THR A 179 17.40 -12.98 10.42
C THR A 179 17.03 -13.95 11.54
N THR A 180 15.74 -14.13 11.80
CA THR A 180 15.19 -14.97 12.88
C THR A 180 14.33 -16.08 12.27
N PRO A 181 14.61 -17.36 12.53
CA PRO A 181 13.76 -18.45 12.09
C PRO A 181 12.32 -18.28 12.59
N GLU A 182 11.34 -18.56 11.75
CA GLU A 182 9.93 -18.40 12.13
C GLU A 182 9.03 -19.35 11.36
N ASN A 183 8.44 -20.32 12.04
CA ASN A 183 7.77 -21.45 11.40
C ASN A 183 6.50 -21.10 10.63
N TYR A 184 5.93 -19.91 10.81
CA TYR A 184 4.65 -19.54 10.24
C TYR A 184 4.51 -18.01 10.16
N THR A 185 4.23 -17.50 8.96
CA THR A 185 3.58 -16.18 8.79
C THR A 185 2.68 -16.24 7.57
N ASN A 186 1.50 -15.64 7.65
CA ASN A 186 0.74 -15.32 6.45
C ASN A 186 1.19 -13.97 5.90
N ILE A 187 1.43 -13.93 4.59
CA ILE A 187 1.74 -12.70 3.89
C ILE A 187 0.86 -12.57 2.65
N THR A 188 0.41 -11.36 2.33
CA THR A 188 -0.21 -11.06 1.04
C THR A 188 0.16 -9.65 0.61
N TRP A 189 0.08 -9.41 -0.69
CA TRP A 189 0.47 -8.15 -1.31
C TRP A 189 -0.72 -7.50 -1.99
N GLY A 190 -0.67 -6.18 -2.11
CA GLY A 190 -1.65 -5.41 -2.87
C GLY A 190 -1.00 -4.16 -3.45
N LEU A 191 -1.78 -3.42 -4.24
CA LEU A 191 -1.41 -2.10 -4.73
C LEU A 191 -2.39 -1.08 -4.16
N ARG A 192 -1.87 0.05 -3.71
CA ARG A 192 -2.72 1.17 -3.29
C ARG A 192 -2.84 2.15 -4.45
N PRO A 193 -3.96 2.14 -5.19
CA PRO A 193 -4.16 3.09 -6.28
C PRO A 193 -4.20 4.53 -5.74
N PRO A 194 -3.88 5.53 -6.58
CA PRO A 194 -4.11 6.92 -6.23
C PRO A 194 -5.59 7.14 -5.84
N PRO A 195 -5.88 7.85 -4.75
CA PRO A 195 -7.25 8.05 -4.28
C PRO A 195 -8.12 8.86 -5.25
N PHE A 196 -7.48 9.60 -6.14
CA PHE A 196 -8.10 10.35 -7.23
C PHE A 196 -7.09 10.50 -8.37
N PRO A 197 -7.55 10.69 -9.63
CA PRO A 197 -6.67 11.08 -10.71
C PRO A 197 -6.02 12.42 -10.37
N ILE A 198 -4.69 12.49 -10.41
CA ILE A 198 -3.96 13.75 -10.27
C ILE A 198 -3.60 14.23 -11.66
N ASN A 199 -4.17 15.34 -12.09
CA ASN A 199 -3.73 16.00 -13.31
C ASN A 199 -2.57 16.93 -12.99
N ILE A 200 -1.39 16.63 -13.55
CA ILE A 200 -0.24 17.53 -13.47
C ILE A 200 -0.22 18.35 -14.75
N THR A 201 -0.42 19.66 -14.62
CA THR A 201 -0.26 20.63 -15.71
C THR A 201 1.08 21.33 -15.54
N GLU A 202 1.95 21.20 -16.54
CA GLU A 202 3.24 21.87 -16.57
C GLU A 202 3.16 23.10 -17.49
N THR A 203 3.52 24.28 -16.97
CA THR A 203 3.69 25.50 -17.75
C THR A 203 5.17 25.88 -17.75
N LYS A 204 5.83 25.83 -18.90
CA LYS A 204 7.25 26.20 -19.05
C LYS A 204 7.40 27.63 -19.58
N GLY A 205 8.20 28.43 -18.89
CA GLY A 205 8.83 29.64 -19.40
C GLY A 205 10.30 29.38 -19.76
N CYS A 206 10.98 30.38 -20.34
CA CYS A 206 12.38 30.22 -20.75
C CYS A 206 13.33 29.86 -19.58
N ASN A 207 13.00 30.27 -18.34
CA ASN A 207 13.82 30.06 -17.14
C ASN A 207 13.04 29.49 -15.94
N GLU A 208 11.77 29.10 -16.11
CA GLU A 208 10.92 28.61 -15.03
C GLU A 208 9.95 27.53 -15.51
N ALA A 209 9.50 26.69 -14.58
CA ALA A 209 8.41 25.77 -14.80
C ALA A 209 7.45 25.83 -13.61
N THR A 210 6.16 25.95 -13.89
CA THR A 210 5.11 25.83 -12.87
C THR A 210 4.41 24.49 -13.04
N LEU A 211 4.38 23.69 -11.98
CA LEU A 211 3.63 22.44 -11.91
C LEU A 211 2.36 22.69 -11.08
N THR A 212 1.19 22.50 -11.69
CA THR A 212 -0.10 22.52 -10.97
C THR A 212 -0.64 21.11 -10.89
N ALA A 213 -0.90 20.62 -9.68
CA ALA A 213 -1.59 19.36 -9.44
C ALA A 213 -3.05 19.64 -9.03
N SER A 214 -4.00 18.99 -9.70
CA SER A 214 -5.44 19.13 -9.45
C SER A 214 -6.17 17.80 -9.57
#